data_AF-V6M7J8-F1
#
_entry.id   AF-V6M7J8-F1
#
_cell.length_a   1.000
_cell.length_b   1.000
_cell.length_c   1.000
_cell.angle_alpha   90.00
_cell.angle_beta   90.00
_cell.angle_gamma   90.00
#
_symmetry.space_group_name_H-M   'P 1'
#
loop_
_entity.id
_entity.type
_entity.pdbx_description
1 polymer ?
#
loop_
_entity_poly.entity_id
_entity_poly.type
_entity_poly.pdbx_seq_one_letter_code
_entity_poly.pdbx_strand_id
1 'polypeptide(L)'
;MTVPSPKQPDMRILRWFFLVTDLAFILYFSFTAAGLIPVEYAYSDYTNPILVAWNWSFFPLDMMISASGLGAIYLHRKKAPAWKSAAFLSLILTFCSGFMAISYWAIRSSFLPFGERLTSATL
;
A
#
# COMPACT_ATOMS: atom_id res chain seq x y z
N MET A 1 -6.52 30.48 34.50
CA MET A 1 -6.30 29.04 34.68
C MET A 1 -5.90 28.43 33.35
N THR A 2 -4.64 28.05 33.16
CA THR A 2 -4.18 27.39 31.93
C THR A 2 -4.45 25.89 32.04
N VAL A 3 -5.48 25.40 31.33
CA VAL A 3 -5.73 23.96 31.22
C VAL A 3 -4.50 23.32 30.59
N PRO A 4 -3.89 22.28 31.20
CA PRO A 4 -2.75 21.60 30.60
C PRO A 4 -3.15 21.04 29.25
N SER A 5 -2.38 21.36 28.20
CA SER A 5 -2.60 20.75 26.88
C SER A 5 -2.49 19.23 27.02
N PRO A 6 -3.45 18.44 26.51
CA PRO A 6 -3.43 16.99 26.64
C PRO A 6 -2.14 16.43 26.06
N LYS A 7 -1.48 15.55 26.81
CA LYS A 7 -0.25 14.87 26.40
C LYS A 7 -0.51 14.17 25.08
N GLN A 8 0.22 14.55 24.03
CA GLN A 8 0.00 13.96 22.71
C GLN A 8 0.40 12.47 22.72
N PRO A 9 -0.36 11.60 22.01
CA PRO A 9 0.00 10.20 21.83
C PRO A 9 1.42 10.08 21.25
N ASP A 10 2.19 9.09 21.70
CA ASP A 10 3.51 8.82 21.11
C ASP A 10 3.33 8.25 19.69
N MET A 11 3.81 9.00 18.70
CA MET A 11 3.71 8.67 17.28
C MET A 11 4.93 7.92 16.74
N ARG A 12 5.88 7.52 17.58
CA ARG A 12 7.14 6.92 17.10
C ARG A 12 6.92 5.71 16.19
N ILE A 13 6.09 4.76 16.62
CA ILE A 13 5.82 3.52 15.86
C ILE A 13 5.02 3.83 14.60
N LEU A 14 3.93 4.59 14.72
CA LEU A 14 3.05 4.91 13.59
C LEU A 14 3.78 5.73 12.51
N ARG A 15 4.66 6.64 12.92
CA ARG A 15 5.53 7.39 12.02
C ARG A 15 6.45 6.47 11.23
N TRP A 16 7.04 5.46 11.86
CA TRP A 16 7.89 4.50 11.16
C TRP A 16 7.10 3.71 10.13
N PHE A 17 5.89 3.26 10.47
CA PHE A 17 5.01 2.57 9.52
C PHE A 17 4.68 3.44 8.31
N PHE A 18 4.24 4.69 8.51
CA PHE A 18 3.97 5.59 7.39
C PHE A 18 5.23 5.86 6.56
N LEU A 19 6.38 6.12 7.17
CA LEU A 19 7.61 6.36 6.40
C LEU A 19 8.02 5.16 5.55
N VAL A 20 7.98 3.95 6.11
CA VAL A 20 8.38 2.74 5.39
C VAL A 20 7.38 2.43 4.28
N THR A 21 6.07 2.41 4.60
CA THR A 21 5.02 2.07 3.65
C THR A 21 4.89 3.11 2.54
N ASP A 22 4.80 4.39 2.89
CA ASP A 22 4.58 5.47 1.91
C ASP A 22 5.79 5.62 0.99
N LEU A 23 7.01 5.51 1.54
CA LEU A 23 8.23 5.56 0.72
C LEU A 23 8.34 4.33 -0.18
N ALA A 24 7.98 3.14 0.32
CA ALA A 24 7.95 1.94 -0.51
C ALA A 24 6.98 2.08 -1.68
N PHE A 25 5.77 2.61 -1.46
CA PHE A 25 4.81 2.87 -2.54
C PHE A 25 5.35 3.86 -3.58
N ILE A 26 5.90 4.99 -3.13
CA ILE A 26 6.47 6.01 -4.01
C ILE A 26 7.63 5.43 -4.83
N LEU A 27 8.56 4.72 -4.19
CA LEU A 27 9.71 4.11 -4.87
C LEU A 27 9.27 3.01 -5.85
N TYR A 28 8.35 2.14 -5.45
CA TYR A 28 7.83 1.09 -6.29
C TYR A 28 7.22 1.64 -7.58
N PHE A 29 6.30 2.61 -7.47
CA PHE A 29 5.69 3.20 -8.66
C PHE A 29 6.65 4.06 -9.46
N SER A 30 7.60 4.74 -8.83
CA SER A 30 8.63 5.50 -9.54
C SER A 30 9.53 4.60 -10.39
N PHE A 31 10.00 3.48 -9.82
CA PHE A 31 10.84 2.53 -10.54
C PHE A 31 10.08 1.74 -11.60
N THR A 32 8.82 1.39 -11.32
CA THR A 32 7.93 0.73 -12.29
C THR A 32 7.63 1.67 -13.46
N ALA A 33 7.33 2.94 -13.21
CA ALA A 33 7.10 3.94 -14.26
C ALA A 33 8.37 4.25 -15.08
N ALA A 34 9.55 4.23 -14.44
CA ALA A 34 10.83 4.43 -15.11
C ALA A 34 11.30 3.19 -15.92
N GLY A 35 10.57 2.07 -15.85
CA GLY A 35 10.98 0.81 -16.50
C GLY A 35 12.24 0.20 -15.90
N LEU A 36 12.62 0.58 -14.68
CA LEU A 36 13.80 0.06 -13.98
C LEU A 36 13.56 -1.35 -13.42
N ILE A 37 12.29 -1.69 -13.16
CA ILE A 37 11.89 -3.02 -12.71
C ILE A 37 11.42 -3.79 -13.95
N PRO A 38 12.09 -4.91 -14.29
CA PRO A 38 11.63 -5.78 -15.37
C PRO A 38 10.20 -6.25 -15.08
N VAL A 39 9.32 -6.15 -16.08
CA VAL A 39 7.89 -6.40 -15.95
C VAL A 39 7.59 -7.83 -15.48
N GLU A 40 8.51 -8.74 -15.77
CA GLU A 40 8.51 -10.15 -15.37
C GLU A 40 8.58 -10.33 -13.84
N TYR A 41 9.28 -9.43 -13.15
CA TYR A 41 9.38 -9.45 -11.68
C TYR A 41 8.25 -8.67 -11.00
N ALA A 42 7.53 -7.84 -11.76
CA ALA A 42 6.42 -7.07 -11.22
C ALA A 42 5.17 -7.95 -11.09
N TYR A 43 4.88 -8.83 -12.06
CA TYR A 43 3.65 -9.65 -12.08
C TYR A 43 3.85 -11.02 -12.76
N SER A 44 3.21 -12.06 -12.24
CA SER A 44 3.30 -13.45 -12.77
C SER A 44 2.79 -13.62 -14.22
N ASP A 45 1.84 -12.79 -14.66
CA ASP A 45 1.26 -12.78 -16.02
C ASP A 45 1.33 -11.36 -16.62
N TYR A 46 2.53 -10.77 -16.67
CA TYR A 46 2.78 -9.40 -17.16
C TYR A 46 2.39 -9.18 -18.64
N THR A 47 2.19 -10.26 -19.40
CA THR A 47 1.71 -10.22 -20.79
C THR A 47 0.20 -9.96 -20.89
N ASN A 48 -0.54 -10.13 -19.79
CA ASN A 48 -1.98 -9.88 -19.77
C ASN A 48 -2.26 -8.38 -19.53
N PRO A 49 -2.79 -7.65 -20.52
CA PRO A 49 -3.04 -6.22 -20.40
C PRO A 49 -4.03 -5.87 -19.28
N ILE A 50 -4.92 -6.79 -18.91
CA ILE A 50 -5.88 -6.60 -17.81
C ILE A 50 -5.14 -6.61 -16.47
N LEU A 51 -4.15 -7.49 -16.28
CA LEU A 51 -3.40 -7.58 -15.03
C LEU A 51 -2.48 -6.36 -14.85
N VAL A 52 -1.89 -5.88 -15.94
CA VAL A 52 -1.11 -4.64 -15.95
C VAL A 52 -2.00 -3.45 -15.58
N ALA A 53 -3.17 -3.30 -16.21
CA ALA A 53 -4.11 -2.22 -15.88
C ALA A 53 -4.62 -2.31 -14.43
N TRP A 54 -4.86 -3.53 -13.94
CA TRP A 54 -5.24 -3.77 -12.55
C TRP A 54 -4.14 -3.33 -11.58
N ASN A 55 -2.87 -3.66 -11.83
CA ASN A 55 -1.78 -3.20 -10.97
C ASN A 55 -1.63 -1.68 -11.00
N TRP A 56 -1.72 -1.08 -12.18
CA TRP A 56 -1.69 0.37 -12.31
C TRP A 56 -2.87 1.08 -11.66
N SER A 57 -4.00 0.39 -11.44
CA SER A 57 -5.12 0.96 -10.68
C SER A 57 -4.78 1.23 -9.20
N PHE A 58 -3.75 0.59 -8.65
CA PHE A 58 -3.26 0.88 -7.30
C PHE A 58 -2.49 2.20 -7.21
N PHE A 59 -1.89 2.68 -8.31
CA PHE A 59 -1.12 3.93 -8.31
C PHE A 59 -1.87 5.13 -7.68
N PRO A 60 -3.06 5.53 -8.16
CA PRO A 60 -3.77 6.67 -7.58
C PRO A 60 -4.13 6.44 -6.11
N LEU A 61 -4.48 5.21 -5.73
CA LEU A 61 -4.83 4.87 -4.34
C LEU A 61 -3.61 4.96 -3.43
N ASP A 62 -2.48 4.38 -3.84
CA ASP A 62 -1.25 4.34 -3.06
C ASP A 62 -0.60 5.73 -2.95
N MET A 63 -0.81 6.61 -3.94
CA MET A 63 -0.47 8.03 -3.84
C MET A 63 -1.36 8.76 -2.82
N MET A 64 -2.65 8.45 -2.74
CA MET A 64 -3.55 9.00 -1.70
C MET A 64 -3.19 8.49 -0.29
N ILE A 65 -2.82 7.22 -0.16
CA ILE A 65 -2.29 6.64 1.08
C ILE A 65 -1.04 7.40 1.51
N SER A 66 -0.08 7.57 0.59
CA SER A 66 1.20 8.24 0.86
C SER A 66 1.01 9.71 1.21
N ALA A 67 0.12 10.41 0.49
CA ALA A 67 -0.21 11.82 0.77
C ALA A 67 -0.84 11.99 2.16
N SER A 68 -1.75 11.08 2.55
CA SER A 68 -2.41 11.14 3.85
C SER A 68 -1.51 10.69 5.02
N GLY A 69 -0.64 9.68 4.82
CA GLY A 69 0.31 9.18 5.81
C GLY A 69 1.44 10.17 6.11
N LEU A 70 2.13 10.66 5.07
CA LEU A 70 3.13 11.72 5.18
C LEU A 70 2.50 13.04 5.68
N GLY A 71 1.27 13.34 5.23
CA GLY A 71 0.48 14.47 5.71
C GLY A 71 0.19 14.39 7.21
N ALA A 72 -0.13 13.20 7.72
CA ALA A 72 -0.33 12.97 9.15
C ALA A 72 0.95 13.24 9.96
N ILE A 73 2.11 12.80 9.47
CA ILE A 73 3.41 13.09 10.11
C ILE A 73 3.66 14.60 10.13
N TYR A 74 3.42 15.30 9.02
CA TYR A 74 3.60 16.74 8.92
C TYR A 74 2.69 17.50 9.89
N LEU A 75 1.40 17.17 9.93
CA LEU A 75 0.42 17.77 10.83
C LEU A 75 0.75 17.49 12.31
N HIS A 76 1.23 16.29 12.62
CA HIS A 76 1.67 15.93 13.96
C HIS A 76 2.86 16.80 14.40
N ARG A 77 3.85 17.03 13.52
CA ARG A 77 4.98 17.95 13.79
C ARG A 77 4.50 19.39 14.05
N LYS A 78 3.43 19.82 13.38
CA LYS A 78 2.80 21.13 13.58
C LYS A 78 1.83 21.17 14.78
N LYS A 79 1.67 20.07 15.51
CA LYS A 79 0.71 19.90 16.62
C LYS A 79 -0.75 20.18 16.20
N ALA A 80 -1.07 20.06 14.92
CA ALA A 80 -2.41 20.32 14.39
C ALA A 80 -3.33 19.13 14.68
N PRO A 81 -4.54 19.32 15.24
CA PRO A 81 -5.42 18.22 15.67
C PRO A 81 -5.87 17.30 14.52
N ALA A 82 -5.86 17.81 13.28
CA ALA A 82 -6.21 17.07 12.08
C ALA A 82 -5.27 15.89 11.76
N TRP A 83 -4.10 15.77 12.42
CA TRP A 83 -3.18 14.66 12.19
C TRP A 83 -3.82 13.29 12.44
N LYS A 84 -4.75 13.20 13.41
CA LYS A 84 -5.45 11.94 13.74
C LYS A 84 -6.35 11.49 12.61
N SER A 85 -7.12 12.41 12.03
CA SER A 85 -7.99 12.12 10.90
C SER A 85 -7.20 11.73 9.66
N ALA A 86 -6.09 12.41 9.39
CA ALA A 86 -5.19 12.06 8.29
C ALA A 86 -4.56 10.66 8.48
N ALA A 87 -4.10 10.33 9.69
CA ALA A 87 -3.57 9.01 10.02
C ALA A 87 -4.63 7.91 9.87
N PHE A 88 -5.84 8.16 10.36
CA PHE A 88 -6.95 7.22 10.26
C PHE A 88 -7.35 6.95 8.80
N LEU A 89 -7.43 8.02 7.99
CA LEU A 89 -7.68 7.90 6.55
C LEU A 89 -6.61 7.06 5.86
N SER A 90 -5.32 7.33 6.13
CA SER A 90 -4.21 6.57 5.56
C SER A 90 -4.33 5.08 5.91
N LEU A 91 -4.59 4.74 7.18
CA LEU A 91 -4.74 3.35 7.62
C LEU A 91 -5.92 2.62 6.96
N ILE A 92 -7.07 3.29 6.81
CA ILE A 92 -8.23 2.70 6.10
C ILE A 92 -7.90 2.48 4.64
N LEU A 93 -7.29 3.47 3.96
CA LEU A 93 -6.94 3.33 2.56
C LEU A 93 -5.93 2.19 2.35
N THR A 94 -4.93 2.06 3.22
CA THR A 94 -3.98 0.94 3.20
C THR A 94 -4.68 -0.41 3.38
N PHE A 95 -5.62 -0.48 4.33
CA PHE A 95 -6.43 -1.69 4.53
C PHE A 95 -7.26 -2.02 3.28
N CYS A 96 -7.94 -1.04 2.70
CA CYS A 96 -8.73 -1.24 1.48
C CYS A 96 -7.85 -1.67 0.30
N SER A 97 -6.68 -1.06 0.12
CA SER A 97 -5.71 -1.45 -0.92
C SER A 97 -5.30 -2.92 -0.78
N GLY A 98 -4.87 -3.33 0.41
CA GLY A 98 -4.52 -4.73 0.69
C GLY A 98 -5.70 -5.69 0.53
N PHE A 99 -6.89 -5.29 0.97
CA PHE A 99 -8.10 -6.12 0.85
C PHE A 99 -8.53 -6.33 -0.61
N MET A 100 -8.41 -5.29 -1.45
CA MET A 100 -8.66 -5.43 -2.89
C MET A 100 -7.68 -6.39 -3.55
N ALA A 101 -6.39 -6.31 -3.20
CA ALA A 101 -5.39 -7.24 -3.69
C ALA A 101 -5.72 -8.69 -3.32
N ILE A 102 -6.02 -8.95 -2.04
CA ILE A 102 -6.40 -10.30 -1.56
C ILE A 102 -7.67 -10.77 -2.27
N SER A 103 -8.68 -9.92 -2.39
CA SER A 103 -9.96 -10.25 -3.01
C SER A 103 -9.80 -10.61 -4.50
N TYR A 104 -8.97 -9.87 -5.24
CA TYR A 104 -8.67 -10.17 -6.63
C TYR A 104 -8.11 -11.58 -6.80
N TRP A 105 -7.07 -11.93 -6.03
CA TRP A 105 -6.43 -13.25 -6.11
C TRP A 105 -7.33 -14.36 -5.58
N ALA A 106 -8.17 -14.08 -4.57
CA ALA A 106 -9.15 -15.02 -4.06
C ALA A 106 -10.22 -15.39 -5.09
N ILE A 107 -10.77 -14.40 -5.79
CA ILE A 107 -11.77 -14.62 -6.86
C ILE A 107 -11.15 -15.40 -8.02
N ARG A 108 -9.89 -15.12 -8.35
CA ARG A 108 -9.15 -15.81 -9.42
C ARG A 108 -8.73 -17.24 -9.06
N SER A 109 -9.04 -17.72 -7.85
CA SER A 109 -8.74 -19.06 -7.34
C SER A 109 -7.30 -19.53 -7.63
N SER A 110 -6.37 -18.58 -7.74
CA SER A 110 -4.96 -18.80 -8.11
C SER A 110 -4.05 -18.80 -6.89
N PHE A 111 -4.63 -19.00 -5.70
CA PHE A 111 -3.90 -19.61 -4.60
C PHE A 111 -3.68 -21.07 -5.01
N LEU A 112 -2.61 -21.34 -5.75
CA LEU A 112 -2.20 -22.68 -6.17
C LEU A 112 -2.53 -23.71 -5.06
N PRO A 113 -3.34 -24.74 -5.32
CA PRO A 113 -3.26 -25.95 -4.53
C PRO A 113 -1.84 -26.49 -4.78
N PHE A 114 -1.03 -26.56 -3.73
CA PHE A 114 0.33 -27.10 -3.77
C PHE A 114 0.42 -28.51 -4.39
N GLY A 115 -0.70 -29.22 -4.57
CA GLY A 115 -0.78 -30.59 -5.08
C GLY A 115 -0.94 -30.79 -6.60
N GLU A 116 -1.33 -29.79 -7.41
CA GLU A 116 -1.67 -30.04 -8.83
C GLU A 116 -0.54 -29.81 -9.85
N ARG A 117 0.60 -29.24 -9.44
CA ARG A 117 1.76 -29.07 -10.35
C ARG A 117 2.49 -30.37 -10.70
N LEU A 118 2.21 -31.47 -10.00
CA LEU A 118 2.87 -32.76 -10.26
C LEU A 118 2.16 -33.62 -11.30
N THR A 119 0.89 -33.34 -11.64
CA THR A 119 0.11 -34.14 -12.59
C THR A 119 0.24 -33.67 -14.04
N SER A 120 0.64 -32.42 -14.28
CA SER A 120 0.78 -31.85 -15.63
C SER A 120 2.19 -32.01 -16.24
N ALA A 121 3.16 -32.56 -15.49
CA ALA A 121 4.51 -32.83 -15.99
C ALA A 121 4.73 -34.28 -16.45
N THR A 122 3.67 -35.11 -16.48
CA THR A 122 3.74 -36.55 -16.81
C THR A 122 2.75 -36.99 -17.89
N LEU A 123 2.27 -36.07 -18.75
CA LEU A 123 1.51 -36.43 -19.96
C LEU A 123 2.07 -35.72 -21.19
#